data_AF-A0A1L7XAS1-F1
#
_entry.id   AF-A0A1L7XAS1-F1
#
_cell.length_a   1.000
_cell.length_b   1.000
_cell.length_c   1.000
_cell.angle_alpha   90.00
_cell.angle_beta   90.00
_cell.angle_gamma   90.00
#
_symmetry.space_group_name_H-M   'P 1'
#
loop_
_entity.id
_entity.type
_entity.pdbx_description
1 polymer ?
#
loop_
_entity_poly.entity_id
_entity_poly.type
_entity_poly.pdbx_seq_one_letter_code
_entity_poly.pdbx_strand_id
1 'polypeptide(L)'
;MHFLRISLGLAALSAFGNAAVIENSKRALGLEVTLAPTENAAEVIATIKNVGAQDLNLLKAGTFLDSAPVQKLSVVDEANAPVAFSGIFRSMQYSALAPDYFHFLAAGAEYTTTIEAAAVHDFVQSGTYSFAAEGAMPFAIGNSTELSGEAVAFKSNTLTMAVDGAAAALVPKAIGMSLNERTVLQSGCSSSQSSSTRTALTNCASLARAASSAASSGSASKFSEYFKTTAASTRSTVAARLTAVANQCASTTSGATKYYCTDVYGYCDTNVLAYTIPSTNEIVNCPIYYTDLPALTSSCHAQDRATTTLHEMTHAPGTYSPGTADNAYGYSASVALSSARAVLNADSYALYANAIYAGC
;
A
#
# COMPACT_ATOMS: atom_id res chain seq x y z
N MET A 1 32.30 -69.95 -29.57
CA MET A 1 33.30 -69.10 -28.85
C MET A 1 32.55 -67.85 -28.42
N HIS A 2 32.04 -67.86 -27.19
CA HIS A 2 32.57 -67.11 -26.05
C HIS A 2 32.08 -65.65 -25.96
N PHE A 3 31.19 -65.45 -24.98
CA PHE A 3 31.02 -64.31 -24.08
C PHE A 3 31.07 -62.88 -24.64
N LEU A 4 29.98 -62.12 -24.45
CA LEU A 4 29.90 -61.19 -23.31
C LEU A 4 28.44 -60.75 -23.06
N ARG A 5 27.96 -61.00 -21.85
CA ARG A 5 26.73 -60.40 -21.30
C ARG A 5 27.10 -59.01 -20.78
N ILE A 6 26.35 -57.98 -21.18
CA ILE A 6 26.32 -56.70 -20.46
C ILE A 6 24.87 -56.46 -20.06
N SER A 7 24.61 -56.62 -18.78
CA SER A 7 23.36 -56.27 -18.12
C SER A 7 23.34 -54.76 -17.92
N LEU A 8 22.46 -54.04 -18.62
CA LEU A 8 22.05 -52.68 -18.23
C LEU A 8 20.65 -52.76 -17.62
N GLY A 9 20.60 -52.81 -16.29
CA GLY A 9 19.38 -52.54 -15.54
C GLY A 9 19.15 -51.03 -15.52
N LEU A 10 18.15 -50.56 -16.27
CA LEU A 10 17.69 -49.18 -16.18
C LEU A 10 16.65 -49.09 -15.05
N ALA A 11 17.07 -48.57 -13.90
CA ALA A 11 16.17 -48.18 -12.83
C ALA A 11 15.38 -46.94 -13.28
N ALA A 12 14.09 -47.11 -13.58
CA ALA A 12 13.16 -45.99 -13.74
C ALA A 12 12.83 -45.44 -12.34
N LEU A 13 13.59 -44.45 -11.88
CA LEU A 13 13.20 -43.66 -10.72
C LEU A 13 12.12 -42.66 -11.16
N SER A 14 10.92 -42.89 -10.67
CA SER A 14 9.74 -42.04 -10.80
C SER A 14 10.01 -40.61 -10.30
N ALA A 15 10.10 -39.65 -11.21
CA ALA A 15 10.07 -38.22 -10.90
C ALA A 15 8.60 -37.75 -10.83
N PHE A 16 7.89 -38.14 -9.79
CA PHE A 16 6.63 -37.50 -9.39
C PHE A 16 6.81 -36.97 -7.96
N GLY A 17 7.18 -35.71 -7.86
CA GLY A 17 7.35 -35.06 -6.57
C GLY A 17 7.77 -33.62 -6.76
N ASN A 18 6.83 -32.76 -7.16
CA ASN A 18 6.96 -31.30 -7.04
C ASN A 18 5.61 -30.56 -7.08
N ALA A 19 4.49 -31.20 -7.43
CA ALA A 19 3.17 -30.56 -7.30
C ALA A 19 2.71 -30.45 -5.83
N ALA A 20 2.93 -31.49 -5.02
CA ALA A 20 2.48 -31.52 -3.62
C ALA A 20 3.25 -30.56 -2.69
N VAL A 21 4.54 -30.31 -2.96
CA VAL A 21 5.37 -29.41 -2.13
C VAL A 21 4.96 -27.94 -2.32
N ILE A 22 4.53 -27.56 -3.54
CA ILE A 22 4.07 -26.21 -3.86
C ILE A 22 2.65 -25.95 -3.34
N GLU A 23 1.78 -26.97 -3.27
CA GLU A 23 0.48 -26.83 -2.60
C GLU A 23 0.60 -26.79 -1.07
N ASN A 24 1.57 -27.50 -0.48
CA ASN A 24 1.72 -27.54 0.97
C ASN A 24 2.31 -26.24 1.56
N SER A 25 3.16 -25.51 0.80
CA SER A 25 3.67 -24.20 1.22
C SER A 25 2.59 -23.11 1.18
N LYS A 26 1.60 -23.19 0.27
CA LYS A 26 0.41 -22.33 0.29
C LYS A 26 -0.55 -22.58 1.47
N ARG A 27 -0.40 -23.70 2.19
CA ARG A 27 -1.17 -24.00 3.41
C ARG A 27 -0.49 -23.55 4.70
N ALA A 28 0.79 -23.16 4.66
CA ALA A 28 1.50 -22.74 5.88
C ALA A 28 1.07 -21.35 6.36
N LEU A 29 0.75 -20.45 5.43
CA LEU A 29 0.30 -19.08 5.66
C LEU A 29 -0.99 -18.83 4.87
N GLY A 30 -2.01 -18.27 5.52
CA GLY A 30 -3.24 -17.91 4.82
C GLY A 30 -4.18 -17.11 5.70
N LEU A 31 -4.71 -16.02 5.14
CA LEU A 31 -5.82 -15.27 5.71
C LEU A 31 -7.04 -15.43 4.81
N GLU A 32 -8.15 -15.87 5.41
CA GLU A 32 -9.47 -15.80 4.78
C GLU A 32 -10.17 -14.55 5.31
N VAL A 33 -10.71 -13.73 4.41
CA VAL A 33 -11.44 -12.50 4.76
C VAL A 33 -12.85 -12.61 4.21
N THR A 34 -13.84 -12.43 5.07
CA THR A 34 -15.26 -12.46 4.70
C THR A 34 -15.93 -11.15 5.08
N LEU A 35 -16.67 -10.57 4.14
CA LEU A 35 -17.45 -9.35 4.29
C LEU A 35 -18.94 -9.69 4.38
N ALA A 36 -19.62 -9.11 5.35
CA ALA A 36 -21.06 -9.22 5.57
C ALA A 36 -21.70 -7.84 5.80
N PRO A 37 -22.96 -7.63 5.38
CA PRO A 37 -23.64 -6.36 5.62
C PRO A 37 -24.06 -6.21 7.08
N THR A 38 -24.30 -4.99 7.53
CA THR A 38 -25.02 -4.71 8.79
C THR A 38 -26.39 -4.09 8.50
N GLU A 39 -27.14 -3.74 9.56
CA GLU A 39 -28.39 -2.98 9.43
C GLU A 39 -28.14 -1.48 9.17
N ASN A 40 -26.93 -0.98 9.43
CA ASN A 40 -26.57 0.42 9.24
C ASN A 40 -26.16 0.69 7.78
N ALA A 41 -26.47 1.89 7.29
CA ALA A 41 -26.17 2.28 5.92
C ALA A 41 -24.66 2.35 5.68
N ALA A 42 -24.16 1.62 4.67
CA ALA A 42 -22.74 1.58 4.28
C ALA A 42 -21.78 1.07 5.36
N GLU A 43 -22.27 0.31 6.34
CA GLU A 43 -21.44 -0.34 7.34
C GLU A 43 -21.25 -1.84 6.98
N VAL A 44 -20.02 -2.33 7.09
CA VAL A 44 -19.63 -3.67 6.68
C VAL A 44 -18.89 -4.37 7.81
N ILE A 45 -19.29 -5.60 8.13
CA ILE A 45 -18.52 -6.48 9.02
C ILE A 45 -17.46 -7.20 8.21
N ALA A 46 -16.21 -7.10 8.64
CA ALA A 46 -15.10 -7.90 8.13
C ALA A 46 -14.68 -8.93 9.17
N THR A 47 -14.71 -10.21 8.80
CA THR A 47 -14.18 -11.32 9.60
C THR A 47 -12.93 -11.88 8.96
N ILE A 48 -11.87 -12.00 9.74
CA ILE A 48 -10.54 -12.40 9.29
C ILE A 48 -10.14 -13.65 10.06
N LYS A 49 -9.84 -14.71 9.32
CA LYS A 49 -9.45 -16.00 9.86
C LYS A 49 -8.03 -16.33 9.47
N ASN A 50 -7.21 -16.70 10.45
CA ASN A 50 -5.94 -17.34 10.17
C ASN A 50 -6.18 -18.82 9.84
N VAL A 51 -6.17 -19.15 8.55
CA VAL A 51 -6.31 -20.53 8.05
C VAL A 51 -4.96 -21.24 7.90
N GLY A 52 -3.87 -20.55 8.21
CA GLY A 52 -2.52 -21.11 8.24
C GLY A 52 -2.25 -21.94 9.49
N ALA A 53 -1.05 -22.53 9.55
CA ALA A 53 -0.62 -23.40 10.64
C ALA A 53 0.19 -22.67 11.73
N GLN A 54 0.46 -21.37 11.54
CA GLN A 54 1.32 -20.58 12.41
C GLN A 54 0.54 -19.41 13.01
N ASP A 55 0.89 -19.03 14.25
CA ASP A 55 0.41 -17.81 14.87
C ASP A 55 1.05 -16.60 14.20
N LEU A 56 0.25 -15.59 13.87
CA LEU A 56 0.67 -14.40 13.15
C LEU A 56 0.46 -13.16 14.01
N ASN A 57 1.48 -12.32 14.15
CA ASN A 57 1.31 -10.94 14.58
C ASN A 57 1.21 -10.07 13.33
N LEU A 58 -0.01 -9.67 12.95
CA LEU A 58 -0.29 -8.97 11.71
C LEU A 58 -0.06 -7.47 11.86
N LEU A 59 0.72 -6.85 10.97
CA LEU A 59 0.86 -5.40 10.95
C LEU A 59 -0.46 -4.74 10.52
N LYS A 60 -1.02 -3.89 11.39
CA LYS A 60 -2.38 -3.33 11.23
C LYS A 60 -2.47 -2.21 10.20
N ALA A 61 -1.39 -1.47 9.98
CA ALA A 61 -1.43 -0.19 9.29
C ALA A 61 -1.89 -0.29 7.82
N GLY A 62 -2.81 0.59 7.42
CA GLY A 62 -3.47 0.62 6.11
C GLY A 62 -4.33 -0.60 5.81
N THR A 63 -4.69 -1.40 6.82
CA THR A 63 -5.55 -2.58 6.66
C THR A 63 -6.90 -2.38 7.34
N PHE A 64 -7.81 -3.35 7.23
CA PHE A 64 -9.06 -3.35 7.99
C PHE A 64 -8.87 -3.38 9.52
N LEU A 65 -7.66 -3.69 10.00
CA LEU A 65 -7.28 -3.63 11.42
C LEU A 65 -6.79 -2.25 11.87
N ASP A 66 -6.67 -1.30 10.94
CA ASP A 66 -6.23 0.06 11.23
C ASP A 66 -7.36 0.86 11.91
N SER A 67 -7.05 1.63 12.94
CA SER A 67 -8.00 2.54 13.58
C SER A 67 -8.15 3.86 12.83
N ALA A 68 -7.18 4.23 12.00
CA ALA A 68 -7.22 5.45 11.21
C ALA A 68 -8.26 5.38 10.07
N PRO A 69 -8.69 6.54 9.51
CA PRO A 69 -9.64 6.59 8.41
C PRO A 69 -8.96 6.29 7.06
N VAL A 70 -8.35 5.11 6.95
CA VAL A 70 -7.70 4.61 5.73
C VAL A 70 -8.69 3.89 4.82
N GLN A 71 -8.29 3.65 3.57
CA GLN A 71 -9.11 2.89 2.63
C GLN A 71 -9.06 1.39 2.93
N LYS A 72 -10.02 0.90 3.72
CA LYS A 72 -10.13 -0.52 4.09
C LYS A 72 -10.82 -1.38 3.04
N LEU A 73 -11.71 -0.77 2.25
CA LEU A 73 -12.55 -1.43 1.24
C LEU A 73 -12.41 -0.72 -0.11
N SER A 74 -12.40 -1.50 -1.18
CA SER A 74 -12.71 -1.03 -2.52
C SER A 74 -14.23 -1.03 -2.68
N VAL A 75 -14.79 0.11 -3.08
CA VAL A 75 -16.23 0.30 -3.24
C VAL A 75 -16.52 0.75 -4.66
N VAL A 76 -17.45 0.08 -5.33
CA VAL A 76 -17.94 0.46 -6.66
C VAL A 76 -19.46 0.51 -6.68
N ASP A 77 -20.01 1.39 -7.53
CA ASP A 77 -21.45 1.47 -7.79
C ASP A 77 -21.95 0.39 -8.77
N GLU A 78 -23.23 0.43 -9.12
CA GLU A 78 -23.87 -0.51 -10.07
C GLU A 78 -23.24 -0.46 -11.47
N ALA A 79 -22.64 0.66 -11.85
CA ALA A 79 -21.94 0.84 -13.12
C ALA A 79 -20.47 0.37 -13.05
N ASN A 80 -20.03 -0.21 -11.93
CA ASN A 80 -18.65 -0.53 -11.61
C ASN A 80 -17.71 0.71 -11.55
N ALA A 81 -18.28 1.90 -11.34
CA ALA A 81 -17.48 3.10 -11.12
C ALA A 81 -17.00 3.15 -9.65
N PRO A 82 -15.71 3.43 -9.39
CA PRO A 82 -15.21 3.57 -8.03
C PRO A 82 -15.90 4.70 -7.27
N VAL A 83 -16.32 4.42 -6.03
CA VAL A 83 -16.85 5.44 -5.12
C VAL A 83 -15.69 6.22 -4.53
N ALA A 84 -15.78 7.55 -4.59
CA ALA A 84 -14.72 8.45 -4.14
C ALA A 84 -14.33 8.17 -2.69
N PHE A 85 -13.02 8.08 -2.44
CA PHE A 85 -12.43 7.96 -1.11
C PHE A 85 -12.01 9.34 -0.59
N SER A 86 -12.36 9.63 0.65
CA SER A 86 -12.15 10.91 1.33
C SER A 86 -11.41 10.76 2.67
N GLY A 87 -10.80 9.61 2.93
CA GLY A 87 -9.95 9.35 4.10
C GLY A 87 -8.49 9.71 3.85
N ILE A 88 -7.57 9.06 4.57
CA ILE A 88 -6.12 9.23 4.42
C ILE A 88 -5.43 7.99 3.84
N PHE A 89 -4.33 8.21 3.15
CA PHE A 89 -3.28 7.21 2.89
C PHE A 89 -2.05 7.57 3.73
N ARG A 90 -1.26 6.60 4.21
CA ARG A 90 -0.20 6.90 5.19
C ARG A 90 1.06 6.07 5.02
N SER A 91 2.21 6.70 4.82
CA SER A 91 3.49 5.97 4.88
C SER A 91 3.86 5.59 6.31
N MET A 92 4.19 4.32 6.54
CA MET A 92 4.58 3.78 7.85
C MET A 92 6.07 3.48 7.90
N GLN A 93 6.68 3.63 9.08
CA GLN A 93 8.04 3.15 9.34
C GLN A 93 8.03 1.63 9.53
N TYR A 94 8.93 0.91 8.84
CA TYR A 94 8.97 -0.57 8.90
C TYR A 94 10.00 -1.13 9.89
N SER A 95 10.83 -0.27 10.45
CA SER A 95 11.81 -0.60 11.50
C SER A 95 11.32 -0.14 12.87
N ALA A 96 11.74 -0.81 13.94
CA ALA A 96 11.41 -0.43 15.31
C ALA A 96 9.88 -0.29 15.55
N LEU A 97 9.10 -1.22 15.00
CA LEU A 97 7.65 -1.26 15.13
C LEU A 97 7.23 -1.56 16.58
N ALA A 98 6.39 -0.70 17.16
CA ALA A 98 5.85 -0.92 18.50
C ALA A 98 4.80 -2.05 18.52
N PRO A 99 4.64 -2.79 19.64
CA PRO A 99 3.68 -3.90 19.75
C PRO A 99 2.23 -3.53 19.39
N ASP A 100 1.81 -2.30 19.69
CA ASP A 100 0.44 -1.84 19.45
C ASP A 100 0.07 -1.78 17.96
N TYR A 101 1.06 -1.78 17.05
CA TYR A 101 0.82 -1.85 15.61
C TYR A 101 0.54 -3.26 15.10
N PHE A 102 0.65 -4.26 15.96
CA PHE A 102 0.37 -5.63 15.60
C PHE A 102 -0.92 -6.14 16.20
N HIS A 103 -1.62 -6.96 15.42
CA HIS A 103 -2.75 -7.73 15.88
C HIS A 103 -2.36 -9.20 15.90
N PHE A 104 -2.26 -9.76 17.09
CA PHE A 104 -1.96 -11.17 17.25
C PHE A 104 -3.19 -12.02 16.88
N LEU A 105 -3.00 -12.93 15.94
CA LEU A 105 -4.02 -13.85 15.43
C LEU A 105 -3.43 -15.26 15.40
N ALA A 106 -3.79 -16.06 16.40
CA ALA A 106 -3.36 -17.45 16.50
C ALA A 106 -3.84 -18.30 15.31
N ALA A 107 -3.15 -19.41 15.04
CA ALA A 107 -3.57 -20.37 14.02
C ALA A 107 -5.00 -20.86 14.29
N GLY A 108 -5.87 -20.79 13.27
CA GLY A 108 -7.28 -21.14 13.38
C GLY A 108 -8.19 -20.11 14.05
N ALA A 109 -7.62 -19.04 14.63
CA ALA A 109 -8.41 -17.98 15.27
C ALA A 109 -9.04 -17.02 14.26
N GLU A 110 -10.10 -16.37 14.70
CA GLU A 110 -10.86 -15.38 13.94
C GLU A 110 -10.90 -14.04 14.68
N TYR A 111 -10.86 -12.95 13.92
CA TYR A 111 -11.10 -11.60 14.41
C TYR A 111 -12.18 -10.94 13.56
N THR A 112 -13.13 -10.28 14.21
CA THR A 112 -14.22 -9.57 13.55
C THR A 112 -14.15 -8.09 13.89
N THR A 113 -14.31 -7.25 12.89
CA THR A 113 -14.37 -5.80 13.03
C THR A 113 -15.46 -5.21 12.14
N THR A 114 -15.91 -4.00 12.51
CA THR A 114 -16.90 -3.24 11.76
C THR A 114 -16.23 -2.09 11.04
N ILE A 115 -16.56 -1.90 9.77
CA ILE A 115 -16.02 -0.88 8.88
C ILE A 115 -17.18 0.05 8.50
N GLU A 116 -17.15 1.27 9.03
CA GLU A 116 -18.06 2.34 8.63
C GLU A 116 -17.54 2.96 7.32
N ALA A 117 -18.00 2.45 6.17
CA ALA A 117 -17.50 2.90 4.88
C ALA A 117 -17.96 4.33 4.56
N ALA A 118 -19.12 4.78 5.05
CA ALA A 118 -19.60 6.14 4.81
C ALA A 118 -18.76 7.22 5.51
N ALA A 119 -17.96 6.87 6.52
CA ALA A 119 -17.03 7.82 7.13
C ALA A 119 -15.90 8.26 6.18
N VAL A 120 -15.58 7.45 5.17
CA VAL A 120 -14.44 7.67 4.25
C VAL A 120 -14.77 7.51 2.77
N HIS A 121 -16.01 7.13 2.43
CA HIS A 121 -16.52 7.12 1.06
C HIS A 121 -17.77 7.99 0.94
N ASP A 122 -17.97 8.58 -0.23
CA ASP A 122 -19.14 9.44 -0.48
C ASP A 122 -20.23 8.71 -1.28
N PHE A 123 -21.27 8.27 -0.57
CA PHE A 123 -22.43 7.59 -1.14
C PHE A 123 -23.51 8.61 -1.52
N VAL A 124 -23.27 9.35 -2.60
CA VAL A 124 -24.12 10.48 -3.04
C VAL A 124 -25.53 10.06 -3.42
N GLN A 125 -25.72 8.81 -3.87
CA GLN A 125 -27.01 8.30 -4.33
C GLN A 125 -27.36 7.01 -3.58
N SER A 126 -28.64 6.81 -3.30
CA SER A 126 -29.11 5.50 -2.84
C SER A 126 -29.08 4.51 -4.00
N GLY A 127 -28.62 3.29 -3.75
CA GLY A 127 -28.44 2.28 -4.79
C GLY A 127 -27.70 1.06 -4.30
N THR A 128 -27.41 0.13 -5.20
CA THR A 128 -26.64 -1.07 -4.90
C THR A 128 -25.14 -0.80 -5.07
N TYR A 129 -24.36 -1.15 -4.06
CA TYR A 129 -22.90 -1.00 -4.10
C TYR A 129 -22.23 -2.34 -3.86
N SER A 130 -21.03 -2.51 -4.43
CA SER A 130 -20.19 -3.67 -4.24
C SER A 130 -18.91 -3.31 -3.48
N PHE A 131 -18.61 -4.11 -2.46
CA PHE A 131 -17.51 -3.94 -1.52
C PHE A 131 -16.58 -5.14 -1.61
N ALA A 132 -15.26 -4.89 -1.62
CA ALA A 132 -14.25 -5.93 -1.59
C ALA A 132 -12.96 -5.45 -0.90
N ALA A 133 -12.18 -6.37 -0.37
CA ALA A 133 -10.85 -6.12 0.18
C ALA A 133 -9.83 -7.07 -0.46
N GLU A 134 -8.69 -6.55 -0.91
CA GLU A 134 -7.58 -7.32 -1.46
C GLU A 134 -6.26 -6.62 -1.14
N GLY A 135 -5.30 -7.36 -0.58
CA GLY A 135 -4.01 -6.80 -0.20
C GLY A 135 -3.03 -7.85 0.31
N ALA A 136 -1.91 -7.39 0.85
CA ALA A 136 -0.94 -8.24 1.53
C ALA A 136 -0.47 -7.57 2.82
N MET A 137 -0.42 -8.35 3.90
CA MET A 137 -0.06 -7.87 5.23
C MET A 137 1.32 -8.40 5.63
N PRO A 138 2.30 -7.52 5.90
CA PRO A 138 3.49 -7.92 6.65
C PRO A 138 3.10 -8.50 8.01
N PHE A 139 3.86 -9.47 8.48
CA PHE A 139 3.60 -10.12 9.76
C PHE A 139 4.90 -10.50 10.46
N ALA A 140 4.80 -10.73 11.76
CA ALA A 140 5.80 -11.39 12.57
C ALA A 140 5.28 -12.78 13.01
N ILE A 141 6.19 -13.70 13.30
CA ILE A 141 5.83 -15.05 13.78
C ILE A 141 5.54 -15.01 15.28
N GLY A 142 4.46 -15.67 15.70
CA GLY A 142 4.04 -15.71 17.09
C GLY A 142 3.67 -14.33 17.59
N ASN A 143 4.22 -13.93 18.74
CA ASN A 143 4.01 -12.62 19.35
C ASN A 143 5.17 -11.64 19.15
N SER A 144 6.12 -11.96 18.24
CA SER A 144 7.24 -11.07 17.91
C SER A 144 6.74 -9.76 17.26
N THR A 145 7.55 -8.72 17.30
CA THR A 145 7.35 -7.47 16.53
C THR A 145 8.38 -7.32 15.41
N GLU A 146 9.28 -8.30 15.26
CA GLU A 146 10.22 -8.38 14.15
C GLU A 146 9.53 -9.04 12.95
N LEU A 147 9.41 -8.28 11.85
CA LEU A 147 8.77 -8.78 10.63
C LEU A 147 9.52 -9.98 10.07
N SER A 148 8.77 -10.99 9.60
CA SER A 148 9.32 -12.24 9.05
C SER A 148 10.10 -12.07 7.75
N GLY A 149 10.02 -10.90 7.11
CA GLY A 149 10.49 -10.69 5.74
C GLY A 149 9.54 -11.24 4.68
N GLU A 150 8.38 -11.78 5.08
CA GLU A 150 7.31 -12.26 4.21
C GLU A 150 6.03 -11.42 4.41
N ALA A 151 5.02 -11.67 3.58
CA ALA A 151 3.70 -11.06 3.71
C ALA A 151 2.62 -12.08 3.38
N VAL A 152 1.51 -12.03 4.12
CA VAL A 152 0.35 -12.87 3.87
C VAL A 152 -0.65 -12.12 2.99
N ALA A 153 -0.84 -12.60 1.76
CA ALA A 153 -1.83 -12.07 0.85
C ALA A 153 -3.24 -12.50 1.26
N PHE A 154 -4.23 -11.63 1.04
CA PHE A 154 -5.63 -11.92 1.29
C PHE A 154 -6.52 -11.34 0.19
N LYS A 155 -7.70 -11.93 0.04
CA LYS A 155 -8.77 -11.43 -0.81
C LYS A 155 -10.11 -11.83 -0.19
N SER A 156 -11.04 -10.89 -0.13
CA SER A 156 -12.39 -11.15 0.36
C SER A 156 -13.35 -11.64 -0.72
N ASN A 157 -14.54 -12.10 -0.30
CA ASN A 157 -15.70 -12.10 -1.19
C ASN A 157 -16.06 -10.68 -1.63
N THR A 158 -16.80 -10.57 -2.73
CA THR A 158 -17.52 -9.34 -3.09
C THR A 158 -18.85 -9.32 -2.36
N LEU A 159 -19.03 -8.35 -1.48
CA LEU A 159 -20.30 -8.08 -0.81
C LEU A 159 -21.07 -7.07 -1.64
N THR A 160 -22.29 -7.42 -2.05
CA THR A 160 -23.21 -6.50 -2.74
C THR A 160 -24.37 -6.18 -1.80
N MET A 161 -24.61 -4.89 -1.54
CA MET A 161 -25.70 -4.46 -0.65
C MET A 161 -26.29 -3.11 -1.09
N ALA A 162 -27.55 -2.88 -0.73
CA ALA A 162 -28.19 -1.58 -0.92
C ALA A 162 -27.67 -0.58 0.13
N VAL A 163 -27.35 0.62 -0.31
CA VAL A 163 -26.97 1.75 0.55
C VAL A 163 -28.02 2.84 0.39
N ASP A 164 -28.54 3.33 1.52
CA ASP A 164 -29.32 4.57 1.53
C ASP A 164 -28.35 5.76 1.60
N GLY A 165 -28.21 6.49 0.49
CA GLY A 165 -27.32 7.64 0.39
C GLY A 165 -27.71 8.77 1.36
N ALA A 166 -29.01 8.95 1.66
CA ALA A 166 -29.46 9.96 2.61
C ALA A 166 -29.02 9.62 4.05
N ALA A 167 -29.12 8.34 4.44
CA ALA A 167 -28.63 7.88 5.73
C ALA A 167 -27.08 7.90 5.80
N ALA A 168 -26.40 7.48 4.74
CA ALA A 168 -24.94 7.51 4.65
C ALA A 168 -24.37 8.94 4.72
N ALA A 169 -25.09 9.95 4.20
CA ALA A 169 -24.71 11.35 4.30
C ALA A 169 -24.78 11.92 5.73
N LEU A 170 -25.51 11.26 6.65
CA LEU A 170 -25.58 11.66 8.07
C LEU A 170 -24.38 11.13 8.88
N VAL A 171 -23.63 10.16 8.35
CA VAL A 171 -22.43 9.63 9.00
C VAL A 171 -21.34 10.71 9.00
N PRO A 172 -20.81 11.12 10.17
CA PRO A 172 -19.74 12.10 10.24
C PRO A 172 -18.52 11.65 9.42
N LYS A 173 -18.06 12.49 8.50
CA LYS A 173 -16.84 12.23 7.73
C LYS A 173 -15.64 12.27 8.67
N ALA A 174 -14.72 11.33 8.48
CA ALA A 174 -13.56 11.19 9.35
C ALA A 174 -12.56 12.35 9.21
N ILE A 175 -12.58 13.06 8.08
CA ILE A 175 -11.77 14.25 7.81
C ILE A 175 -12.67 15.47 7.69
N GLY A 176 -12.44 16.48 8.53
CA GLY A 176 -13.10 17.77 8.44
C GLY A 176 -12.62 18.52 7.18
N MET A 177 -13.51 18.81 6.25
CA MET A 177 -13.16 19.52 5.01
C MET A 177 -12.72 20.97 5.31
N SER A 178 -11.45 21.28 5.06
CA SER A 178 -10.97 22.65 4.88
C SER A 178 -10.68 22.86 3.40
N LEU A 179 -11.65 23.44 2.69
CA LEU A 179 -11.53 23.79 1.28
C LEU A 179 -10.65 25.04 1.15
N ASN A 180 -9.36 24.85 0.87
CA ASN A 180 -8.55 25.84 0.19
C ASN A 180 -7.64 25.12 -0.79
N GLU A 181 -7.33 25.68 -1.94
CA GLU A 181 -6.44 25.08 -2.94
C GLU A 181 -5.12 25.86 -3.03
N ARG A 182 -4.04 25.14 -3.42
CA ARG A 182 -2.77 25.55 -4.08
C ARG A 182 -1.54 24.84 -3.48
N THR A 183 -0.63 24.36 -4.32
CA THR A 183 0.70 23.91 -3.88
C THR A 183 1.52 25.05 -3.31
N VAL A 184 1.60 25.08 -2.00
CA VAL A 184 2.43 25.99 -1.22
C VAL A 184 2.95 25.16 -0.07
N LEU A 185 4.26 25.17 0.17
CA LEU A 185 4.79 24.71 1.46
C LEU A 185 4.15 25.59 2.52
N GLN A 186 3.28 25.01 3.34
CA GLN A 186 2.41 25.80 4.21
C GLN A 186 3.22 26.46 5.33
N SER A 187 2.71 27.60 5.82
CA SER A 187 3.24 28.22 7.03
C SER A 187 3.16 27.24 8.20
N GLY A 188 4.15 27.26 9.10
CA GLY A 188 4.22 26.33 10.26
C GLY A 188 5.44 25.42 10.28
N CYS A 189 6.19 25.32 9.17
CA CYS A 189 7.50 24.68 9.17
C CYS A 189 8.51 25.50 10.00
N SER A 190 9.22 24.87 10.93
CA SER A 190 10.48 25.44 11.45
C SER A 190 11.52 25.55 10.33
N SER A 191 12.55 26.39 10.50
CA SER A 191 13.60 26.57 9.50
C SER A 191 14.30 25.25 9.11
N SER A 192 14.52 24.35 10.08
CA SER A 192 15.13 23.03 9.85
C SER A 192 14.19 22.10 9.08
N GLN A 193 12.92 22.01 9.47
CA GLN A 193 11.92 21.22 8.75
C GLN A 193 11.75 21.72 7.31
N SER A 194 11.68 23.04 7.13
CA SER A 194 11.55 23.68 5.83
C SER A 194 12.74 23.35 4.91
N SER A 195 13.97 23.41 5.44
CA SER A 195 15.19 23.01 4.71
C SER A 195 15.20 21.51 4.37
N SER A 196 14.83 20.68 5.34
CA SER A 196 14.72 19.22 5.19
C SER A 196 13.72 18.84 4.09
N THR A 197 12.50 19.39 4.13
CA THR A 197 11.45 19.12 3.14
C THR A 197 11.85 19.59 1.74
N ARG A 198 12.50 20.76 1.60
CA ARG A 198 13.03 21.20 0.30
C ARG A 198 14.09 20.26 -0.26
N THR A 199 14.95 19.74 0.60
CA THR A 199 15.97 18.75 0.22
C THR A 199 15.29 17.46 -0.25
N ALA A 200 14.29 16.98 0.50
CA ALA A 200 13.53 15.78 0.15
C ALA A 200 12.78 15.92 -1.18
N LEU A 201 12.15 17.07 -1.44
CA LEU A 201 11.49 17.37 -2.72
C LEU A 201 12.49 17.37 -3.89
N THR A 202 13.68 17.97 -3.71
CA THR A 202 14.74 17.96 -4.73
C THR A 202 15.22 16.54 -5.05
N ASN A 203 15.42 15.72 -4.02
CA ASN A 203 15.80 14.32 -4.17
C ASN A 203 14.66 13.49 -4.80
N CYS A 204 13.41 13.67 -4.35
CA CYS A 204 12.21 13.05 -4.94
C CYS A 204 12.15 13.31 -6.45
N ALA A 205 12.32 14.56 -6.87
CA ALA A 205 12.28 14.90 -8.30
C ALA A 205 13.38 14.19 -9.10
N SER A 206 14.56 14.02 -8.51
CA SER A 206 15.67 13.32 -9.15
C SER A 206 15.42 11.81 -9.24
N LEU A 207 15.02 11.18 -8.13
CA LEU A 207 14.68 9.76 -8.06
C LEU A 207 13.54 9.41 -9.02
N ALA A 208 12.48 10.21 -9.04
CA ALA A 208 11.31 9.97 -9.89
C ALA A 208 11.65 10.08 -11.38
N ARG A 209 12.53 11.01 -11.80
CA ARG A 209 13.02 11.07 -13.20
C ARG A 209 13.84 9.85 -13.59
N ALA A 210 14.74 9.40 -12.72
CA ALA A 210 15.55 8.21 -12.97
C ALA A 210 14.66 6.96 -13.07
N ALA A 211 13.74 6.79 -12.12
CA ALA A 211 12.79 5.69 -12.10
C ALA A 211 11.84 5.72 -13.31
N SER A 212 11.36 6.89 -13.74
CA SER A 212 10.56 7.06 -14.96
C SER A 212 11.31 6.60 -16.21
N SER A 213 12.58 7.00 -16.32
CA SER A 213 13.45 6.58 -17.43
C SER A 213 13.66 5.07 -17.43
N ALA A 214 13.95 4.49 -16.25
CA ALA A 214 14.08 3.04 -16.10
C ALA A 214 12.78 2.30 -16.40
N ALA A 215 11.62 2.84 -15.99
CA ALA A 215 10.33 2.26 -16.32
C ALA A 215 10.10 2.24 -17.83
N SER A 216 10.50 3.29 -18.55
CA SER A 216 10.33 3.41 -20.00
C SER A 216 11.27 2.51 -20.80
N SER A 217 12.56 2.46 -20.46
CA SER A 217 13.59 1.85 -21.30
C SER A 217 14.63 0.99 -20.55
N GLY A 218 14.53 0.91 -19.23
CA GLY A 218 15.43 0.12 -18.39
C GLY A 218 15.11 -1.38 -18.37
N SER A 219 15.72 -2.09 -17.41
CA SER A 219 15.58 -3.54 -17.27
C SER A 219 14.13 -3.99 -17.08
N ALA A 220 13.67 -4.87 -17.96
CA ALA A 220 12.33 -5.46 -17.87
C ALA A 220 12.18 -6.36 -16.62
N SER A 221 13.24 -7.08 -16.23
CA SER A 221 13.20 -7.94 -15.04
C SER A 221 13.06 -7.11 -13.77
N LYS A 222 13.84 -6.02 -13.65
CA LYS A 222 13.75 -5.09 -12.51
C LYS A 222 12.37 -4.45 -12.43
N PHE A 223 11.80 -4.03 -13.56
CA PHE A 223 10.42 -3.50 -13.58
C PHE A 223 9.40 -4.56 -13.13
N SER A 224 9.52 -5.79 -13.63
CA SER A 224 8.60 -6.89 -13.31
C SER A 224 8.67 -7.35 -11.85
N GLU A 225 9.78 -7.09 -11.15
CA GLU A 225 9.92 -7.36 -9.72
C GLU A 225 8.86 -6.63 -8.91
N TYR A 226 8.72 -5.32 -9.15
CA TYR A 226 7.81 -4.42 -8.43
C TYR A 226 6.41 -4.37 -9.02
N PHE A 227 6.27 -4.42 -10.36
CA PHE A 227 4.98 -4.22 -11.04
C PHE A 227 4.41 -5.49 -11.67
N LYS A 228 5.09 -6.64 -11.51
CA LYS A 228 4.63 -8.00 -11.85
C LYS A 228 4.27 -8.24 -13.30
N THR A 229 4.74 -7.38 -14.20
CA THR A 229 4.50 -7.47 -15.63
C THR A 229 5.65 -6.81 -16.38
N THR A 230 5.79 -7.12 -17.67
CA THR A 230 6.69 -6.42 -18.59
C THR A 230 5.93 -5.70 -19.71
N ALA A 231 4.60 -5.65 -19.60
CA ALA A 231 3.74 -5.05 -20.62
C ALA A 231 4.08 -3.58 -20.86
N ALA A 232 4.22 -3.19 -22.14
CA ALA A 232 4.58 -1.83 -22.52
C ALA A 232 3.57 -0.79 -22.04
N SER A 233 2.27 -1.11 -22.03
CA SER A 233 1.22 -0.22 -21.52
C SER A 233 1.43 0.11 -20.03
N THR A 234 1.67 -0.92 -19.20
CA THR A 234 1.92 -0.73 -17.76
C THR A 234 3.21 0.05 -17.51
N ARG A 235 4.27 -0.24 -18.27
CA ARG A 235 5.53 0.52 -18.21
C ARG A 235 5.32 2.01 -18.50
N SER A 236 4.55 2.32 -19.55
CA SER A 236 4.18 3.69 -19.89
C SER A 236 3.36 4.38 -18.80
N THR A 237 2.39 3.69 -18.19
CA THR A 237 1.62 4.24 -17.05
C THR A 237 2.52 4.56 -15.86
N VAL A 238 3.42 3.65 -15.48
CA VAL A 238 4.35 3.86 -14.36
C VAL A 238 5.30 5.03 -14.65
N ALA A 239 5.86 5.09 -15.87
CA ALA A 239 6.72 6.18 -16.29
C ALA A 239 5.99 7.54 -16.30
N ALA A 240 4.75 7.58 -16.81
CA ALA A 240 3.95 8.80 -16.83
C ALA A 240 3.65 9.31 -15.41
N ARG A 241 3.27 8.42 -14.49
CA ARG A 241 3.07 8.79 -13.08
C ARG A 241 4.35 9.30 -12.43
N LEU A 242 5.47 8.60 -12.59
CA LEU A 242 6.77 9.04 -12.03
C LEU A 242 7.24 10.38 -12.62
N THR A 243 6.96 10.63 -13.90
CA THR A 243 7.22 11.94 -14.53
C THR A 243 6.37 13.03 -13.89
N ALA A 244 5.09 12.76 -13.62
CA ALA A 244 4.21 13.70 -12.96
C ALA A 244 4.65 13.98 -11.51
N VAL A 245 5.04 12.95 -10.76
CA VAL A 245 5.64 13.09 -9.43
C VAL A 245 6.89 13.95 -9.47
N ALA A 246 7.78 13.71 -10.45
CA ALA A 246 8.98 14.52 -10.62
C ALA A 246 8.67 16.00 -10.86
N ASN A 247 7.60 16.30 -11.60
CA ASN A 247 7.16 17.66 -11.85
C ASN A 247 6.58 18.33 -10.60
N GLN A 248 5.77 17.62 -9.81
CA GLN A 248 5.26 18.14 -8.53
C GLN A 248 6.39 18.38 -7.52
N CYS A 249 7.32 17.43 -7.39
CA CYS A 249 8.47 17.55 -6.49
C CYS A 249 9.47 18.65 -6.91
N ALA A 250 9.44 19.13 -8.17
CA ALA A 250 10.35 20.16 -8.66
C ALA A 250 9.96 21.60 -8.28
N SER A 251 8.79 21.80 -7.66
CA SER A 251 8.31 23.11 -7.23
C SER A 251 7.92 23.12 -5.75
N THR A 252 8.11 24.26 -5.10
CA THR A 252 7.67 24.50 -3.71
C THR A 252 6.61 25.59 -3.61
N THR A 253 6.23 26.21 -4.73
CA THR A 253 5.36 27.39 -4.81
C THR A 253 4.25 27.27 -5.86
N SER A 254 4.19 26.16 -6.59
CA SER A 254 3.22 25.87 -7.63
C SER A 254 3.06 24.36 -7.81
N GLY A 255 1.95 23.90 -8.40
CA GLY A 255 1.63 22.48 -8.53
C GLY A 255 0.17 22.19 -8.20
N ALA A 256 -0.15 20.91 -8.02
CA ALA A 256 -1.48 20.39 -7.72
C ALA A 256 -1.64 19.78 -6.31
N THR A 257 -0.58 19.77 -5.49
CA THR A 257 -0.56 19.20 -4.12
C THR A 257 -0.13 20.20 -3.05
N LYS A 258 -0.77 20.29 -1.89
CA LYS A 258 -0.23 21.04 -0.74
C LYS A 258 0.70 20.18 0.10
N TYR A 259 1.69 20.81 0.72
CA TYR A 259 2.65 20.10 1.56
C TYR A 259 2.80 20.78 2.92
N TYR A 260 2.54 20.04 3.99
CA TYR A 260 2.63 20.49 5.37
C TYR A 260 3.81 19.81 6.07
N CYS A 261 4.65 20.59 6.77
CA CYS A 261 5.76 20.04 7.55
C CYS A 261 5.34 19.47 8.92
N THR A 262 4.12 19.78 9.35
CA THR A 262 3.62 19.45 10.68
C THR A 262 2.20 18.96 10.55
N ASP A 263 1.82 18.07 11.44
CA ASP A 263 0.48 17.52 11.49
C ASP A 263 -0.54 18.56 11.93
N VAL A 264 -1.36 19.03 10.99
CA VAL A 264 -2.45 19.98 11.25
C VAL A 264 -3.80 19.30 11.42
N TYR A 265 -3.89 17.99 11.17
CA TYR A 265 -5.14 17.22 11.24
C TYR A 265 -5.16 16.19 12.38
N GLY A 266 -4.02 15.90 13.01
CA GLY A 266 -3.93 14.98 14.15
C GLY A 266 -3.94 13.50 13.75
N TYR A 267 -3.48 13.16 12.54
CA TYR A 267 -3.44 11.79 12.03
C TYR A 267 -2.04 11.15 12.05
N CYS A 268 -1.04 11.86 12.57
CA CYS A 268 0.25 11.26 12.86
C CYS A 268 0.18 10.41 14.12
N ASP A 269 0.79 9.23 14.04
CA ASP A 269 0.96 8.29 15.13
C ASP A 269 2.44 7.87 15.20
N THR A 270 2.81 7.16 16.25
CA THR A 270 4.18 6.81 16.68
C THR A 270 5.06 6.22 15.59
N ASN A 271 4.51 5.46 14.64
CA ASN A 271 5.26 4.87 13.51
C ASN A 271 4.78 5.38 12.13
N VAL A 272 3.92 6.42 12.07
CA VAL A 272 3.49 7.04 10.81
C VAL A 272 4.53 8.08 10.38
N LEU A 273 5.11 7.92 9.20
CA LEU A 273 6.10 8.84 8.63
C LEU A 273 5.44 10.05 7.97
N ALA A 274 4.37 9.83 7.21
CA ALA A 274 3.63 10.87 6.52
C ALA A 274 2.23 10.36 6.17
N TYR A 275 1.36 11.26 5.73
CA TYR A 275 0.07 10.87 5.17
C TYR A 275 -0.39 11.85 4.08
N THR A 276 -1.27 11.36 3.22
CA THR A 276 -1.92 12.11 2.15
C THR A 276 -3.44 12.05 2.29
N ILE A 277 -4.09 13.20 2.14
CA ILE A 277 -5.53 13.35 1.95
C ILE A 277 -5.77 13.51 0.44
N PRO A 278 -6.15 12.44 -0.28
CA PRO A 278 -6.25 12.47 -1.74
C PRO A 278 -7.38 13.37 -2.24
N SER A 279 -8.47 13.52 -1.48
CA SER A 279 -9.61 14.36 -1.86
C SER A 279 -9.26 15.85 -1.97
N THR A 280 -8.27 16.31 -1.20
CA THR A 280 -7.79 17.70 -1.18
C THR A 280 -6.35 17.85 -1.72
N ASN A 281 -5.71 16.74 -2.12
CA ASN A 281 -4.32 16.68 -2.54
C ASN A 281 -3.35 17.25 -1.49
N GLU A 282 -3.58 16.95 -0.22
CA GLU A 282 -2.77 17.46 0.89
C GLU A 282 -1.85 16.39 1.43
N ILE A 283 -0.55 16.68 1.48
CA ILE A 283 0.49 15.81 2.00
C ILE A 283 1.02 16.40 3.30
N VAL A 284 1.19 15.56 4.31
CA VAL A 284 1.59 15.97 5.65
C VAL A 284 2.71 15.09 6.16
N ASN A 285 3.83 15.69 6.57
CA ASN A 285 4.89 14.98 7.26
C ASN A 285 4.56 14.85 8.75
N CYS A 286 4.81 13.66 9.29
CA CYS A 286 4.76 13.40 10.72
C CYS A 286 6.10 13.72 11.40
N PRO A 287 6.14 13.88 12.74
CA PRO A 287 7.37 14.25 13.44
C PRO A 287 8.55 13.30 13.14
N ILE A 288 8.30 11.99 13.12
CA ILE A 288 9.34 10.97 12.90
C ILE A 288 9.94 10.99 11.49
N TYR A 289 9.26 11.60 10.50
CA TYR A 289 9.85 11.87 9.18
C TYR A 289 11.18 12.62 9.28
N TYR A 290 11.29 13.53 10.23
CA TYR A 290 12.47 14.39 10.38
C TYR A 290 13.54 13.78 11.27
N THR A 291 13.15 12.97 12.26
CA THR A 291 14.08 12.41 13.26
C THR A 291 14.58 11.02 12.88
N ASP A 292 13.77 10.22 12.20
CA ASP A 292 14.05 8.79 12.03
C ASP A 292 14.45 8.43 10.61
N LEU A 293 14.17 9.30 9.63
CA LEU A 293 14.54 9.08 8.23
C LEU A 293 15.79 9.86 7.82
N PRO A 294 16.77 9.19 7.18
CA PRO A 294 17.85 9.90 6.50
C PRO A 294 17.28 10.74 5.34
N ALA A 295 18.06 11.70 4.86
CA ALA A 295 17.63 12.55 3.73
C ALA A 295 17.52 11.75 2.41
N LEU A 296 18.39 10.77 2.24
CA LEU A 296 18.47 9.85 1.11
C LEU A 296 19.32 8.64 1.54
N THR A 297 18.92 7.44 1.17
CA THR A 297 19.67 6.20 1.45
C THR A 297 20.02 5.45 0.17
N SER A 298 21.21 4.84 0.14
CA SER A 298 21.61 3.89 -0.90
C SER A 298 21.44 2.43 -0.45
N SER A 299 20.87 2.19 0.74
CA SER A 299 20.52 0.85 1.18
C SER A 299 19.26 0.40 0.45
N CYS A 300 19.31 -0.81 -0.11
CA CYS A 300 18.19 -1.39 -0.83
C CYS A 300 16.95 -1.48 0.05
N HIS A 301 15.86 -0.93 -0.48
CA HIS A 301 14.52 -0.96 0.08
C HIS A 301 14.38 -0.26 1.45
N ALA A 302 15.42 0.44 1.90
CA ALA A 302 15.37 1.25 3.11
C ALA A 302 14.58 2.54 2.84
N GLN A 303 13.88 3.01 3.88
CA GLN A 303 13.10 4.23 3.80
C GLN A 303 13.98 5.45 4.02
N ASP A 304 13.70 6.50 3.27
CA ASP A 304 14.28 7.83 3.46
C ASP A 304 13.24 8.91 3.16
N ARG A 305 13.59 10.15 3.49
CA ARG A 305 12.69 11.31 3.28
C ARG A 305 12.30 11.50 1.82
N ALA A 306 13.20 11.22 0.87
CA ALA A 306 12.94 11.41 -0.55
C ALA A 306 11.96 10.38 -1.11
N THR A 307 12.12 9.10 -0.74
CA THR A 307 11.22 8.02 -1.16
C THR A 307 9.89 8.09 -0.45
N THR A 308 9.85 8.50 0.84
CA THR A 308 8.58 8.78 1.54
C THR A 308 7.85 9.95 0.89
N THR A 309 8.53 11.03 0.52
CA THR A 309 7.89 12.12 -0.23
C THR A 309 7.39 11.66 -1.61
N LEU A 310 8.15 10.81 -2.31
CA LEU A 310 7.72 10.22 -3.59
C LEU A 310 6.46 9.36 -3.41
N HIS A 311 6.43 8.51 -2.39
CA HIS A 311 5.28 7.69 -2.00
C HIS A 311 4.02 8.55 -1.84
N GLU A 312 4.06 9.57 -0.98
CA GLU A 312 2.92 10.44 -0.71
C GLU A 312 2.43 11.19 -1.96
N MET A 313 3.36 11.65 -2.80
CA MET A 313 3.02 12.31 -4.06
C MET A 313 2.23 11.41 -5.02
N THR A 314 2.39 10.08 -4.94
CA THR A 314 1.63 9.15 -5.78
C THR A 314 0.17 9.00 -5.37
N HIS A 315 -0.17 9.25 -4.09
CA HIS A 315 -1.54 9.20 -3.61
C HIS A 315 -2.39 10.34 -4.12
N ALA A 316 -1.80 11.51 -4.33
CA ALA A 316 -2.51 12.71 -4.75
C ALA A 316 -3.00 12.61 -6.21
N PRO A 317 -4.32 12.54 -6.48
CA PRO A 317 -4.85 12.41 -7.85
C PRO A 317 -4.53 13.62 -8.74
N GLY A 318 -4.29 14.80 -8.13
CA GLY A 318 -3.80 16.00 -8.79
C GLY A 318 -2.36 15.86 -9.33
N THR A 319 -1.56 14.95 -8.77
CA THR A 319 -0.27 14.56 -9.36
C THR A 319 -0.50 13.73 -10.62
N TYR A 320 -1.22 12.62 -10.50
CA TYR A 320 -1.57 11.74 -11.62
C TYR A 320 -2.82 10.94 -11.24
N SER A 321 -3.83 10.93 -12.10
CA SER A 321 -5.10 10.25 -11.83
C SER A 321 -5.17 8.86 -12.49
N PRO A 322 -5.72 7.85 -11.80
CA PRO A 322 -6.12 7.88 -10.38
C PRO A 322 -4.87 7.96 -9.47
N GLY A 323 -5.04 8.53 -8.27
CA GLY A 323 -4.04 8.40 -7.21
C GLY A 323 -3.84 6.94 -6.81
N THR A 324 -2.67 6.62 -6.26
CA THR A 324 -2.42 5.28 -5.69
C THR A 324 -3.15 5.11 -4.35
N ALA A 325 -3.27 3.87 -3.92
CA ALA A 325 -3.68 3.45 -2.59
C ALA A 325 -2.50 2.78 -1.85
N ASP A 326 -2.74 2.39 -0.60
CA ASP A 326 -1.81 1.62 0.24
C ASP A 326 -2.20 0.14 0.26
N ASN A 327 -1.91 -0.56 -0.82
CA ASN A 327 -2.31 -1.97 -0.98
C ASN A 327 -1.36 -2.93 -0.24
N ALA A 328 -0.12 -2.48 -0.01
CA ALA A 328 0.90 -3.18 0.72
C ALA A 328 2.02 -2.22 1.15
N TYR A 329 2.66 -2.53 2.28
CA TYR A 329 3.79 -1.79 2.84
C TYR A 329 5.03 -2.66 2.96
N GLY A 330 6.19 -2.09 2.65
CA GLY A 330 7.47 -2.78 2.68
C GLY A 330 7.69 -3.63 1.44
N TYR A 331 8.95 -4.02 1.23
CA TYR A 331 9.38 -4.73 0.03
C TYR A 331 8.62 -6.03 -0.19
N SER A 332 8.58 -6.92 0.83
CA SER A 332 7.99 -8.26 0.71
C SER A 332 6.51 -8.22 0.34
N ALA A 333 5.72 -7.37 0.99
CA ALA A 333 4.30 -7.23 0.69
C ALA A 333 4.07 -6.55 -0.67
N SER A 334 4.84 -5.52 -1.00
CA SER A 334 4.70 -4.79 -2.27
C SER A 334 5.00 -5.67 -3.48
N VAL A 335 6.02 -6.53 -3.42
CA VAL A 335 6.33 -7.46 -4.52
C VAL A 335 5.42 -8.71 -4.51
N ALA A 336 4.62 -8.92 -3.48
CA ALA A 336 3.62 -10.01 -3.43
C ALA A 336 2.27 -9.62 -4.09
N LEU A 337 2.04 -8.33 -4.33
CA LEU A 337 0.82 -7.84 -4.98
C LEU A 337 0.67 -8.39 -6.40
N SER A 338 -0.56 -8.35 -6.93
CA SER A 338 -0.80 -8.54 -8.36
C SER A 338 -0.36 -7.29 -9.16
N SER A 339 -0.17 -7.42 -10.48
CA SER A 339 0.22 -6.26 -11.30
C SER A 339 -0.78 -5.10 -11.22
N ALA A 340 -2.08 -5.40 -11.22
CA ALA A 340 -3.14 -4.41 -11.10
C ALA A 340 -3.08 -3.64 -9.77
N ARG A 341 -2.75 -4.32 -8.66
CA ARG A 341 -2.61 -3.70 -7.34
C ARG A 341 -1.28 -2.98 -7.17
N ALA A 342 -0.18 -3.53 -7.70
CA ALA A 342 1.14 -2.91 -7.64
C ALA A 342 1.20 -1.57 -8.39
N VAL A 343 0.56 -1.47 -9.56
CA VAL A 343 0.43 -0.20 -10.30
C VAL A 343 -0.40 0.82 -9.54
N LEU A 344 -1.23 0.42 -8.59
CA LEU A 344 -2.01 1.31 -7.73
C LEU A 344 -1.50 1.33 -6.29
N ASN A 345 -0.26 0.89 -6.03
CA ASN A 345 0.33 0.86 -4.69
C ASN A 345 1.46 1.90 -4.58
N ALA A 346 1.37 2.84 -3.65
CA ALA A 346 2.37 3.91 -3.51
C ALA A 346 3.77 3.36 -3.19
N ASP A 347 3.86 2.36 -2.31
CA ASP A 347 5.14 1.82 -1.88
C ASP A 347 5.89 1.09 -3.01
N SER A 348 5.16 0.51 -3.98
CA SER A 348 5.76 -0.06 -5.19
C SER A 348 6.55 0.99 -5.99
N TYR A 349 6.11 2.25 -6.02
CA TYR A 349 6.84 3.34 -6.67
C TYR A 349 8.05 3.80 -5.87
N ALA A 350 7.91 3.94 -4.55
CA ALA A 350 9.00 4.33 -3.66
C ALA A 350 10.14 3.31 -3.64
N LEU A 351 9.80 2.02 -3.51
CA LEU A 351 10.74 0.91 -3.55
C LEU A 351 11.42 0.78 -4.91
N TYR A 352 10.68 0.92 -6.00
CA TYR A 352 11.26 0.90 -7.34
C TYR A 352 12.24 2.06 -7.55
N ALA A 353 11.88 3.28 -7.12
CA ALA A 353 12.78 4.42 -7.25
C ALA A 353 14.05 4.29 -6.40
N ASN A 354 13.93 3.77 -5.17
CA ASN A 354 15.07 3.43 -4.33
C ASN A 354 15.98 2.40 -5.01
N ALA A 355 15.41 1.30 -5.54
CA ALA A 355 16.18 0.23 -6.17
C ALA A 355 17.00 0.72 -7.36
N ILE A 356 16.37 1.51 -8.24
CA ILE A 356 17.05 2.15 -9.38
C ILE A 356 18.20 3.07 -8.92
N TYR A 357 18.01 3.82 -7.84
CA TYR A 357 19.05 4.68 -7.29
C TYR A 357 20.19 3.91 -6.60
N ALA A 358 19.85 2.89 -5.81
CA ALA A 358 20.79 2.09 -5.05
C ALA A 358 21.54 1.05 -5.91
N GLY A 359 21.09 0.80 -7.15
CA GLY A 359 21.70 -0.20 -8.01
C GLY A 359 21.36 -1.64 -7.62
N CYS A 360 20.17 -1.81 -7.05
CA CYS A 360 19.53 -3.10 -6.81
C CYS A 360 18.13 -3.08 -7.42
#